data_AF-A0A915DR24-F1
#
_entry.id   AF-A0A915DR24-F1
#
_cell.length_a   1.000
_cell.length_b   1.000
_cell.length_c   1.000
_cell.angle_alpha   90.00
_cell.angle_beta   90.00
_cell.angle_gamma   90.00
#
_symmetry.space_group_name_H-M   'P 1'
#
loop_
_entity.id
_entity.type
_entity.pdbx_description
1 polymer ?
#
loop_
_entity_poly.entity_id
_entity_poly.type
_entity_poly.pdbx_seq_one_letter_code
_entity_poly.pdbx_strand_id
1 'polypeptide(L)'
;MLPFSPLSHFENNASLPKWFTKYMYYPYKQGSECCSDHMISFHYVKTAQLYAIHNLIYHIRPFGLALTDHHDTSTNPQALFDSAKKLARMESMISKNDDKMSKKK
;
A
#
# COMPACT_ATOMS: atom_id res chain seq x y z
N MET A 1 -16.33 -9.25 -2.63
CA MET A 1 -15.95 -8.19 -1.67
C MET A 1 -16.69 -8.42 -0.38
N LEU A 2 -15.96 -8.44 0.73
CA LEU A 2 -16.59 -8.61 2.04
C LEU A 2 -17.04 -7.24 2.58
N PRO A 3 -18.08 -7.20 3.41
CA PRO A 3 -18.57 -5.99 4.04
C PRO A 3 -17.67 -5.58 5.21
N PHE A 4 -16.37 -5.43 4.98
CA PHE A 4 -15.40 -5.12 6.02
C PHE A 4 -14.58 -3.87 5.68
N SER A 5 -14.04 -3.26 6.74
CA SER A 5 -13.12 -2.14 6.62
C SER A 5 -11.79 -2.61 6.00
N PRO A 6 -11.05 -1.72 5.32
CA PRO A 6 -9.74 -2.08 4.75
C PRO A 6 -8.81 -2.77 5.76
N LEU A 7 -8.80 -2.32 7.01
CA LEU A 7 -7.95 -2.88 8.06
C LEU A 7 -8.33 -4.33 8.38
N SER A 8 -9.64 -4.59 8.54
CA SER A 8 -10.16 -5.92 8.90
C SER A 8 -9.90 -6.99 7.84
N HIS A 9 -9.61 -6.60 6.59
CA HIS A 9 -9.18 -7.53 5.56
C HIS A 9 -7.77 -8.09 5.81
N PHE A 10 -6.89 -7.35 6.49
CA PHE A 10 -5.50 -7.75 6.74
C PHE A 10 -5.26 -8.28 8.17
N GLU A 11 -6.30 -8.30 9.00
CA GLU A 11 -6.21 -8.84 10.36
C GLU A 11 -6.32 -10.37 10.35
N ASN A 12 -5.25 -11.04 10.79
CA ASN A 12 -5.18 -12.51 10.80
C ASN A 12 -6.04 -13.17 11.90
N ASN A 13 -6.44 -12.44 12.94
CA ASN A 13 -7.14 -12.96 14.12
C ASN A 13 -8.39 -12.12 14.48
N ALA A 14 -9.02 -11.48 13.50
CA ALA A 14 -10.23 -10.70 13.76
C ALA A 14 -11.37 -11.64 14.18
N SER A 15 -12.07 -11.33 15.29
CA SER A 15 -13.28 -12.08 15.63
C SER A 15 -14.37 -11.73 14.61
N LEU A 16 -14.77 -12.69 13.78
CA LEU A 16 -15.83 -12.48 12.81
C LEU A 16 -17.17 -12.34 13.53
N PRO A 17 -18.05 -11.44 13.07
CA PRO A 17 -19.40 -11.36 13.58
C PRO A 17 -20.11 -12.71 13.41
N LYS A 18 -20.86 -13.17 14.43
CA LYS A 18 -21.59 -14.45 14.38
C LYS A 18 -22.52 -14.57 13.18
N TRP A 19 -23.10 -13.45 12.74
CA TRP A 19 -23.96 -13.43 11.56
C TRP A 19 -23.19 -13.74 10.28
N PHE A 20 -21.92 -13.36 10.18
CA PHE A 20 -21.12 -13.52 8.96
C PHE A 20 -20.97 -15.00 8.61
N THR A 21 -20.51 -15.82 9.56
CA THR A 21 -20.38 -17.27 9.36
C THR A 21 -21.72 -17.94 9.06
N LYS A 22 -22.84 -17.41 9.58
CA LYS A 22 -24.18 -17.97 9.32
C LYS A 22 -24.63 -17.83 7.87
N TYR A 23 -24.20 -16.79 7.17
CA TYR A 23 -24.59 -16.50 5.78
C TYR A 23 -23.49 -16.85 4.76
N MET A 24 -22.35 -17.38 5.21
CA MET A 24 -21.28 -17.82 4.33
C MET A 24 -21.45 -19.29 3.96
N TYR A 25 -21.64 -19.57 2.67
CA TYR A 25 -21.69 -20.93 2.15
C TYR A 25 -20.29 -21.58 2.09
N TYR A 26 -19.27 -20.79 1.74
CA TYR A 26 -17.88 -21.26 1.65
C TYR A 26 -17.08 -20.89 2.91
N PRO A 27 -16.12 -21.75 3.32
CA PRO A 27 -15.26 -21.46 4.45
C PRO A 27 -14.43 -20.20 4.15
N TYR A 28 -14.49 -19.25 5.07
CA TYR A 28 -13.75 -18.01 4.98
C TYR A 28 -12.36 -18.16 5.61
N LYS A 29 -11.32 -17.80 4.87
CA LYS A 29 -9.94 -17.72 5.36
C LYS A 29 -9.63 -16.27 5.75
N GLN A 30 -8.98 -16.08 6.88
CA GLN A 30 -8.49 -14.76 7.32
C GLN A 30 -7.05 -14.52 6.89
N GLY A 31 -6.67 -13.23 6.88
CA GLY A 31 -5.31 -12.81 6.57
C GLY A 31 -5.06 -12.68 5.07
N SER A 32 -3.81 -12.87 4.65
CA SER A 32 -3.37 -12.66 3.26
C SER A 32 -4.15 -13.48 2.22
N GLU A 33 -4.69 -14.63 2.63
CA GLU A 33 -5.42 -15.55 1.75
C GLU A 33 -6.92 -15.20 1.60
N CYS A 34 -7.41 -14.18 2.30
CA CYS A 34 -8.85 -13.88 2.35
C CYS A 34 -9.40 -13.21 1.09
N CYS A 35 -8.53 -12.54 0.36
CA CYS A 35 -8.91 -11.38 -0.43
C CYS A 35 -8.10 -11.32 -1.72
N SER A 36 -8.74 -10.81 -2.78
CA SER A 36 -8.07 -10.63 -4.06
C SER A 36 -7.06 -9.50 -3.99
N ASP A 37 -5.87 -9.71 -4.57
CA ASP A 37 -4.86 -8.67 -4.79
C ASP A 37 -5.39 -7.52 -5.67
N HIS A 38 -6.49 -7.75 -6.41
CA HIS A 38 -7.14 -6.79 -7.28
C HIS A 38 -8.43 -6.21 -6.69
N MET A 39 -8.58 -6.19 -5.36
CA MET A 39 -9.78 -5.64 -4.73
C MET A 39 -9.89 -4.12 -4.97
N ILE A 40 -10.95 -3.70 -5.68
CA ILE A 40 -11.15 -2.31 -6.11
C ILE A 40 -11.96 -1.44 -5.14
N SER A 41 -12.60 -2.03 -4.13
CA SER A 41 -13.39 -1.25 -3.16
C SER A 41 -13.52 -1.95 -1.81
N PHE A 42 -13.82 -1.14 -0.78
CA PHE A 42 -13.93 -1.55 0.62
C PHE A 42 -15.19 -0.94 1.25
N HIS A 43 -15.67 -1.55 2.33
CA HIS A 43 -16.79 -1.01 3.10
C HIS A 43 -16.29 -0.17 4.28
N TYR A 44 -17.13 0.72 4.80
CA TYR A 44 -16.83 1.50 6.02
C TYR A 44 -15.55 2.35 5.94
N VAL A 45 -15.20 2.84 4.75
CA VAL A 45 -14.05 3.72 4.54
C VAL A 45 -14.40 5.16 4.92
N LYS A 46 -13.61 5.77 5.81
CA LYS A 46 -13.74 7.20 6.13
C LYS A 46 -13.16 8.07 5.01
N THR A 47 -13.66 9.29 4.85
CA THR A 47 -13.19 10.25 3.84
C THR A 47 -11.66 10.42 3.82
N ALA A 48 -11.02 10.54 4.99
CA ALA A 48 -9.56 10.63 5.08
C ALA A 48 -8.84 9.37 4.56
N GLN A 49 -9.38 8.17 4.86
CA GLN A 49 -8.81 6.91 4.36
C GLN A 49 -8.99 6.78 2.85
N LEU A 50 -10.13 7.19 2.32
CA LEU A 50 -10.37 7.20 0.87
C LEU A 50 -9.33 8.07 0.15
N TYR A 51 -9.08 9.29 0.64
CA TYR A 51 -8.05 10.16 0.06
C TYR A 51 -6.64 9.60 0.19
N ALA A 52 -6.30 8.97 1.33
CA ALA A 52 -5.01 8.32 1.50
C ALA A 52 -4.82 7.18 0.50
N ILE A 53 -5.80 6.29 0.38
CA ILE A 53 -5.77 5.16 -0.56
C ILE A 53 -5.70 5.67 -2.01
N HIS A 54 -6.48 6.70 -2.36
CA HIS A 54 -6.45 7.31 -3.69
C HIS A 54 -5.05 7.85 -4.03
N ASN A 55 -4.39 8.54 -3.09
CA ASN A 55 -3.02 9.02 -3.29
C ASN A 55 -2.02 7.87 -3.41
N LEU A 56 -2.16 6.82 -2.60
CA LEU A 56 -1.28 5.65 -2.65
C LEU A 56 -1.37 4.89 -3.99
N ILE A 57 -2.57 4.79 -4.57
CA ILE A 57 -2.77 4.05 -5.83
C ILE A 57 -2.38 4.88 -7.04
N TYR A 58 -2.80 6.15 -7.09
CA TYR A 58 -2.73 6.93 -8.34
C TYR A 58 -1.58 7.94 -8.39
N HIS A 59 -1.16 8.46 -7.24
CA HIS A 59 -0.22 9.60 -7.19
C HIS A 59 1.17 9.22 -6.68
N ILE A 60 1.25 8.20 -5.83
CA ILE A 60 2.52 7.74 -5.27
C ILE A 60 3.11 6.69 -6.20
N ARG A 61 4.27 7.01 -6.79
CA ARG A 61 5.10 6.01 -7.49
C ARG A 61 6.04 5.34 -6.50
N PRO A 62 5.87 4.05 -6.20
CA PRO A 62 6.78 3.33 -5.34
C PRO A 62 8.17 3.26 -5.99
N PHE A 63 9.17 3.69 -5.24
CA PHE A 63 10.56 3.69 -5.70
C PHE A 63 11.08 2.25 -5.74
N GLY A 64 11.78 1.89 -6.82
CA GLY A 64 12.35 0.54 -6.96
C GLY A 64 11.34 -0.52 -7.42
N LEU A 65 10.24 -0.14 -8.05
CA LEU A 65 9.51 -1.05 -8.94
C LEU A 65 9.95 -0.73 -10.37
N ALA A 66 10.79 -1.59 -10.95
CA ALA A 66 10.97 -1.60 -12.40
C ALA A 66 9.65 -2.13 -12.97
N LEU A 67 8.87 -1.27 -13.62
CA LEU A 67 7.69 -1.69 -14.40
C LEU A 67 8.18 -2.43 -15.65
N THR A 68 8.84 -3.57 -15.46
CA THR A 68 9.16 -4.49 -16.54
C THR A 68 7.91 -5.32 -16.77
N ASP A 69 7.14 -4.93 -17.78
CA ASP A 69 5.95 -5.66 -18.25
C ASP A 69 6.29 -7.07 -18.79
N HIS A 70 7.57 -7.47 -18.78
CA HIS A 70 7.97 -8.79 -19.22
C HIS A 70 8.98 -9.42 -18.28
N HIS A 71 8.83 -10.73 -18.21
CA HIS A 71 9.49 -11.74 -17.41
C HIS A 71 11.03 -11.70 -17.52
N ASP A 72 11.69 -10.73 -16.86
CA ASP A 72 13.15 -10.74 -16.75
C ASP A 72 13.60 -10.97 -15.30
N THR A 73 13.85 -12.24 -15.03
CA THR A 73 14.59 -12.75 -13.89
C THR A 73 16.05 -12.27 -13.94
N SER A 74 16.35 -11.10 -13.36
CA SER A 74 17.58 -10.83 -12.59
C SER A 74 17.82 -9.32 -12.46
N THR A 75 17.22 -8.70 -11.45
CA THR A 75 17.85 -7.55 -10.81
C THR A 75 17.98 -7.87 -9.35
N ASN A 76 19.21 -7.87 -8.83
CA ASN A 76 19.49 -8.09 -7.41
C ASN A 76 18.62 -7.11 -6.60
N PRO A 77 17.63 -7.59 -5.82
CA PRO A 77 16.69 -6.72 -5.13
C PRO A 77 17.39 -5.70 -4.23
N GLN A 78 18.53 -6.08 -3.60
CA GLN A 78 19.31 -5.15 -2.77
C GLN A 78 19.81 -3.91 -3.53
N ALA A 79 20.29 -4.07 -4.76
CA ALA A 79 20.84 -2.96 -5.54
C ALA A 79 19.78 -1.90 -5.87
N LEU A 80 18.54 -2.34 -6.06
CA LEU A 80 17.39 -1.48 -6.33
C LEU A 80 16.98 -0.70 -5.07
N PHE A 81 16.95 -1.37 -3.91
CA PHE A 81 16.70 -0.72 -2.63
C PHE A 81 17.79 0.29 -2.24
N ASP A 82 19.06 -0.02 -2.50
CA ASP A 82 20.17 0.91 -2.22
C ASP A 82 20.12 2.15 -3.12
N SER A 83 19.72 1.98 -4.38
CA SER A 83 19.49 3.07 -5.33
C SER A 83 18.34 3.98 -4.89
N ALA A 84 17.21 3.38 -4.49
CA ALA A 84 16.05 4.11 -3.96
C ALA A 84 16.39 4.89 -2.69
N LYS A 85 17.13 4.27 -1.76
CA LYS A 85 17.59 4.90 -0.52
C LYS A 85 18.53 6.08 -0.79
N LYS A 86 19.38 5.97 -1.81
CA LYS A 86 20.26 7.08 -2.22
C LYS A 86 19.46 8.23 -2.82
N LEU A 87 18.47 7.95 -3.68
CA LEU A 87 17.61 8.97 -4.30
C LEU A 87 16.76 9.70 -3.25
N ALA A 88 16.08 8.97 -2.36
CA ALA A 88 15.30 9.57 -1.27
C ALA A 88 16.16 10.48 -0.36
N ARG A 89 17.40 10.07 -0.08
CA ARG A 89 18.36 10.91 0.67
C ARG A 89 18.72 12.18 -0.09
N MET A 90 19.02 12.07 -1.39
CA MET A 90 19.34 13.24 -2.21
C MET A 90 18.17 14.23 -2.30
N GLU A 91 16.94 13.74 -2.54
CA GLU A 91 15.74 14.59 -2.57
C GLU A 91 15.49 15.30 -1.23
N SER A 92 15.70 14.59 -0.11
CA SER A 92 15.61 15.21 1.22
C SER A 92 16.69 16.27 1.50
N MET A 93 17.86 16.15 0.86
CA MET A 93 18.93 17.14 0.96
C MET A 93 18.64 18.37 0.10
N ILE A 94 18.03 18.19 -1.07
CA ILE A 94 17.58 19.29 -1.94
C ILE A 94 16.50 20.11 -1.22
N SER A 95 15.48 19.45 -0.67
CA SER A 95 14.43 20.12 0.12
C SER A 95 14.98 20.90 1.32
N LYS A 96 15.99 20.37 2.02
CA LYS A 96 16.66 21.10 3.12
C LYS A 96 17.47 22.31 2.65
N ASN A 97 18.00 22.28 1.44
CA ASN A 97 18.72 23.41 0.85
C ASN A 97 17.76 24.51 0.40
N ASP A 98 16.60 24.13 -0.15
CA ASP A 98 15.54 25.08 -0.52
C ASP A 98 14.98 25.80 0.72
N ASP A 99 14.75 25.08 1.83
CA ASP A 99 14.35 25.67 3.11
C ASP A 99 15.40 26.62 3.69
N LYS A 100 16.69 26.29 3.55
CA LYS A 100 17.79 27.18 3.98
C LYS A 100 17.89 28.43 3.12
N MET A 101 17.61 28.33 1.82
CA MET A 101 17.63 29.46 0.90
C MET A 101 16.43 30.40 1.12
N SER A 102 15.27 29.86 1.47
CA SER A 102 14.08 30.66 1.84
C SER A 102 14.21 31.40 3.17
N LYS A 103 15.03 30.91 4.12
CA LYS A 103 15.27 31.56 5.42
C LYS A 103 16.40 32.59 5.41
N LYS A 104 17.13 32.74 4.30
CA LYS A 104 18.26 33.68 4.15
C LYS A 104 17.86 35.00 3.48
N LYS A 105 16.56 35.29 3.38
CA LYS A 105 16.01 36.51 2.78
C LYS A 105 15.22 37.29 3.82
#